data_AF-A0A7V2EVA6-F1
#
_entry.id   AF-A0A7V2EVA6-F1
#
_cell.length_a   1.000
_cell.length_b   1.000
_cell.length_c   1.000
_cell.angle_alpha   90.00
_cell.angle_beta   90.00
_cell.angle_gamma   90.00
#
_symmetry.space_group_name_H-M   'P 1'
#
loop_
_entity.id
_entity.type
_entity.pdbx_description
1 polymer ?
#
loop_
_entity_poly.entity_id
_entity_poly.type
_entity_poly.pdbx_seq_one_letter_code
_entity_poly.pdbx_strand_id
1 'polypeptide(L)'
;MSQRNADATTDEPSGLAGFVSHLVELRNRLIKSVAVVFVLFLALFPLRNELFRILSEPLSRFLPEDTSMIAVQVASTFFIPLKLAGFTALFIAIPFLLYQLWAFIAPGLYQHERKMIVPLVFSSTALFYIGAAFAYFAVFPVVFGFLSGVGPADVSFAPDINEYLSFTVTMFFAFGFVFEVPVAVVLLILIGVVTPQQLAEKRRYAILVAFIIGAIFTPPDILSQFMMAIPVWFLYELGIVIGRLLLRRQGGTVLPTDDDPDPAGPSAPSDDDGPSSGGSSPSARQAATERDEDFDFDRAFEEIEREQQSLDDTALREAAARDEEADEDAADQERPQTGKSTRNGAVEPEDRDDAPPPRSTDEDDPERPGRN
;
A
#
# COMPACT_ATOMS: atom_id res chain seq x y z
N MET A 1 6.47 -59.69 25.36
CA MET A 1 5.94 -59.45 24.00
C MET A 1 4.79 -58.45 24.18
N SER A 2 4.99 -57.13 24.21
CA SER A 2 5.61 -56.21 23.25
C SER A 2 4.99 -56.25 21.85
N GLN A 3 4.58 -55.06 21.39
CA GLN A 3 3.91 -54.67 20.13
C GLN A 3 2.37 -54.71 20.19
N ARG A 4 1.63 -53.66 19.82
CA ARG A 4 1.99 -52.47 19.04
C ARG A 4 0.98 -51.35 19.36
N ASN A 5 1.49 -50.20 19.81
CA ASN A 5 0.77 -48.93 19.73
C ASN A 5 0.44 -48.68 18.26
N ALA A 6 -0.84 -48.54 17.93
CA ALA A 6 -1.28 -47.88 16.72
C ALA A 6 -1.20 -46.38 17.00
N ASP A 7 -0.05 -45.83 16.67
CA ASP A 7 0.21 -44.41 16.55
C ASP A 7 -0.75 -43.85 15.49
N ALA A 8 -1.82 -43.22 15.95
CA ALA A 8 -2.63 -42.34 15.13
C ALA A 8 -1.94 -40.97 15.18
N THR A 9 -0.90 -40.80 14.37
CA THR A 9 -0.40 -39.48 14.03
C THR A 9 -1.49 -38.79 13.24
N THR A 10 -2.27 -37.97 13.93
CA THR A 10 -3.07 -36.91 13.33
C THR A 10 -2.09 -36.03 12.55
N ASP A 11 -1.99 -36.23 11.24
CA ASP A 11 -1.38 -35.27 10.33
C ASP A 11 -2.26 -34.02 10.35
N GLU A 12 -2.05 -33.17 11.34
CA GLU A 12 -2.35 -31.74 11.26
C GLU A 12 -1.61 -31.23 10.02
N PRO A 13 -2.29 -30.78 8.94
CA PRO A 13 -1.60 -30.15 7.83
C PRO A 13 -0.98 -28.87 8.39
N SER A 14 0.32 -28.93 8.67
CA SER A 14 1.12 -27.84 9.19
C SER A 14 0.73 -26.55 8.47
N GLY A 15 0.26 -25.53 9.21
CA GLY A 15 -0.24 -24.27 8.63
C GLY A 15 0.75 -23.64 7.64
N LEU A 16 2.05 -23.96 7.77
CA LEU A 16 3.11 -23.65 6.82
C LEU A 16 2.80 -24.12 5.38
N ALA A 17 2.24 -25.31 5.17
CA ALA A 17 1.86 -25.79 3.84
C ALA A 17 0.73 -24.94 3.22
N GLY A 18 -0.22 -24.49 4.04
CA GLY A 18 -1.28 -23.56 3.66
C GLY A 18 -0.74 -22.19 3.26
N PHE A 19 0.07 -21.57 4.12
CA PHE A 19 0.69 -20.26 3.82
C PHE A 19 1.60 -20.31 2.59
N VAL A 20 2.44 -21.35 2.46
CA VAL A 20 3.30 -21.53 1.29
C VAL A 20 2.47 -21.68 0.01
N SER A 21 1.36 -22.42 0.06
CA SER A 21 0.46 -22.55 -1.10
C SER A 21 -0.16 -21.19 -1.51
N HIS A 22 -0.58 -20.38 -0.54
CA HIS A 22 -1.15 -19.06 -0.77
C HIS A 22 -0.10 -18.08 -1.34
N LEU A 23 1.15 -18.15 -0.87
CA LEU A 23 2.27 -17.37 -1.43
C LEU A 23 2.62 -17.79 -2.86
N VAL A 24 2.64 -19.09 -3.15
CA VAL A 24 2.87 -19.61 -4.51
C VAL A 24 1.76 -19.17 -5.46
N GLU A 25 0.53 -19.14 -4.97
CA GLU A 25 -0.61 -18.62 -5.71
C GLU A 25 -0.43 -17.12 -6.01
N LEU A 26 -0.17 -16.29 -5.01
CA LEU A 26 0.12 -14.86 -5.19
C LEU A 26 1.21 -14.63 -6.24
N ARG A 27 2.33 -15.36 -6.15
CA ARG A 27 3.45 -15.26 -7.09
C ARG A 27 3.01 -15.57 -8.52
N ASN A 28 2.34 -16.70 -8.75
CA ASN A 28 1.93 -17.12 -10.09
C ASN A 28 0.93 -16.13 -10.70
N ARG A 29 0.05 -15.56 -9.87
CA ARG A 29 -0.94 -14.56 -10.26
C ARG A 29 -0.27 -13.22 -10.61
N LEU A 30 0.68 -12.78 -9.79
CA LEU A 30 1.47 -11.57 -10.02
C LEU A 30 2.28 -11.68 -11.33
N ILE A 31 2.94 -12.82 -11.58
CA ILE A 31 3.70 -13.05 -12.82
C ILE A 31 2.79 -12.95 -14.05
N LYS A 32 1.59 -13.54 -14.00
CA LYS A 32 0.62 -13.45 -15.09
C LYS A 32 0.14 -12.01 -15.32
N SER A 33 -0.16 -11.28 -14.24
CA SER A 33 -0.53 -9.86 -14.30
C SER A 33 0.54 -9.02 -14.96
N VAL A 34 1.80 -9.16 -14.52
CA VAL A 34 2.94 -8.43 -15.10
C VAL A 34 3.17 -8.83 -16.55
N ALA A 35 3.08 -10.12 -16.88
CA ALA A 35 3.24 -10.60 -18.25
C ALA A 35 2.17 -10.01 -19.20
N VAL A 36 0.90 -9.96 -18.78
CA VAL A 36 -0.17 -9.37 -19.59
C VAL A 36 0.05 -7.88 -19.81
N VAL A 37 0.37 -7.13 -18.75
CA VAL A 37 0.70 -5.69 -18.87
C VAL A 37 1.89 -5.49 -19.80
N PHE A 38 2.92 -6.32 -19.69
CA PHE A 38 4.12 -6.23 -20.52
C PHE A 38 3.81 -6.54 -22.00
N VAL A 39 3.01 -7.56 -22.29
CA VAL A 39 2.58 -7.89 -23.66
C VAL A 39 1.75 -6.74 -24.26
N LEU A 40 0.81 -6.18 -23.49
CA LEU A 40 0.03 -5.02 -23.93
C LEU A 40 0.92 -3.79 -24.17
N PHE A 41 1.91 -3.57 -23.30
CA PHE A 41 2.87 -2.50 -23.46
C PHE A 41 3.69 -2.66 -24.73
N LEU A 42 4.22 -3.86 -25.03
CA LEU A 42 4.94 -4.13 -26.28
C LEU A 42 4.05 -3.93 -27.51
N ALA A 43 2.76 -4.27 -27.43
CA ALA A 43 1.79 -4.04 -28.50
C ALA A 43 1.50 -2.55 -28.72
N LEU A 44 1.48 -1.73 -27.65
CA LEU A 44 1.23 -0.29 -27.70
C LEU A 44 2.50 0.55 -27.93
N PHE A 45 3.69 -0.01 -27.71
CA PHE A 45 4.97 0.65 -27.90
C PHE A 45 5.16 1.32 -29.28
N PRO A 46 4.76 0.71 -30.42
CA PRO A 46 4.83 1.38 -31.72
C PRO A 46 3.82 2.53 -31.86
N LEU A 47 2.71 2.52 -31.11
CA LEU A 47 1.69 3.57 -31.12
C LEU A 47 1.94 4.70 -30.11
N ARG A 48 3.08 4.72 -29.40
CA ARG A 48 3.36 5.68 -28.31
C ARG A 48 3.22 7.15 -28.72
N ASN A 49 3.63 7.51 -29.94
CA ASN A 49 3.58 8.89 -30.43
C ASN A 49 2.12 9.29 -30.77
N GLU A 50 1.34 8.34 -31.28
CA GLU A 50 -0.07 8.54 -31.61
C GLU A 50 -0.90 8.70 -30.33
N LEU A 51 -0.62 7.86 -29.31
CA LEU A 51 -1.18 7.97 -27.97
C LEU A 51 -0.91 9.35 -27.35
N PHE A 52 0.33 9.84 -27.47
CA PHE A 52 0.70 11.17 -26.98
C PHE A 52 -0.10 12.28 -27.69
N ARG A 53 -0.25 12.18 -29.02
CA ARG A 53 -1.05 13.14 -29.79
C ARG A 53 -2.50 13.17 -29.33
N ILE A 54 -3.13 12.00 -29.19
CA ILE A 54 -4.52 11.84 -28.73
C ILE A 54 -4.70 12.41 -27.32
N LEU A 55 -3.76 12.20 -26.40
CA LEU A 55 -3.85 12.73 -25.03
C LEU A 55 -3.60 14.24 -24.98
N SER A 56 -2.70 14.77 -25.83
CA SER A 56 -2.38 16.20 -25.89
C SER A 56 -3.50 17.07 -26.48
N GLU A 57 -4.42 16.47 -27.23
CA GLU A 57 -5.55 17.17 -27.86
C GLU A 57 -6.57 17.75 -26.84
N PRO A 58 -7.16 16.96 -25.91
CA PRO A 58 -8.08 17.51 -24.90
C PRO A 58 -7.40 18.49 -23.95
N LEU A 59 -6.09 18.32 -23.74
CA LEU A 59 -5.27 19.21 -22.94
C LEU A 59 -5.20 20.63 -23.49
N SER A 60 -5.02 20.77 -24.81
CA SER A 60 -4.99 22.07 -25.48
C SER A 60 -6.30 22.88 -25.33
N ARG A 61 -7.43 22.22 -24.99
CA ARG A 61 -8.73 22.90 -24.78
C ARG A 61 -8.89 23.53 -23.40
N PHE A 62 -8.10 23.11 -22.42
CA PHE A 62 -8.13 23.65 -21.06
C PHE A 62 -6.99 24.64 -20.79
N LEU A 63 -6.05 24.81 -21.73
CA LEU A 63 -5.05 25.86 -21.69
C LEU A 63 -5.55 27.09 -22.48
N PRO A 64 -5.22 28.32 -22.06
CA PRO A 64 -5.47 29.53 -22.86
C PRO A 64 -4.85 29.39 -24.26
N GLU A 65 -5.50 29.96 -25.29
CA GLU A 65 -5.13 29.79 -26.72
C GLU A 65 -3.67 30.13 -27.06
N ASP A 66 -2.96 30.85 -26.18
CA ASP A 66 -1.57 31.29 -26.36
C ASP A 66 -0.54 30.59 -25.44
N THR A 67 -0.93 29.58 -24.66
CA THR A 67 0.01 28.86 -23.76
C THR A 67 0.43 27.52 -24.37
N SER A 68 1.66 27.43 -24.88
CA SER A 68 2.28 26.15 -25.26
C SER A 68 2.77 25.40 -24.03
N MET A 69 2.46 24.11 -23.91
CA MET A 69 3.07 23.25 -22.90
C MET A 69 4.58 23.17 -23.11
N ILE A 70 5.32 23.45 -22.04
CA ILE A 70 6.78 23.43 -22.07
C ILE A 70 7.23 22.08 -21.51
N ALA A 71 8.11 21.41 -22.25
CA ALA A 71 8.88 20.29 -21.74
C ALA A 71 10.15 20.85 -21.09
N VAL A 72 10.19 20.94 -19.77
CA VAL A 72 11.34 21.56 -19.07
C VAL A 72 12.57 20.67 -19.13
N GLN A 73 12.40 19.34 -19.10
CA GLN A 73 13.50 18.38 -19.09
C GLN A 73 13.79 17.82 -20.49
N VAL A 74 15.05 17.77 -20.90
CA VAL A 74 15.48 17.20 -22.20
C VAL A 74 15.07 15.73 -22.34
N ALA A 75 15.14 14.96 -21.24
CA ALA A 75 14.76 13.55 -21.24
C ALA A 75 13.25 13.32 -21.38
N SER A 76 12.42 14.33 -21.12
CA SER A 76 10.96 14.20 -21.11
C SER A 76 10.41 13.84 -22.50
N THR A 77 11.02 14.32 -23.59
CA THR A 77 10.63 13.98 -24.97
C THR A 77 10.72 12.48 -25.25
N PHE A 78 11.63 11.76 -24.58
CA PHE A 78 11.77 10.31 -24.70
C PHE A 78 10.88 9.56 -23.69
N PHE A 79 10.90 9.98 -22.42
CA PHE A 79 10.22 9.25 -21.36
C PHE A 79 8.71 9.46 -21.32
N ILE A 80 8.19 10.60 -21.76
CA ILE A 80 6.74 10.88 -21.71
C ILE A 80 5.93 9.92 -22.59
N PRO A 81 6.25 9.73 -23.90
CA PRO A 81 5.51 8.77 -24.72
C PRO A 81 5.64 7.33 -24.19
N LEU A 82 6.80 7.00 -23.62
CA LEU A 82 7.06 5.69 -23.03
C LEU A 82 6.22 5.44 -21.77
N LYS A 83 6.21 6.40 -20.83
CA LYS A 83 5.38 6.40 -19.63
C LYS A 83 3.91 6.26 -20.02
N LEU A 84 3.45 7.07 -20.98
CA LEU A 84 2.07 7.04 -21.44
C LEU A 84 1.67 5.68 -21.99
N ALA A 85 2.48 5.09 -22.89
CA ALA A 85 2.21 3.76 -23.41
C ALA A 85 2.15 2.70 -22.29
N GLY A 86 3.03 2.79 -21.28
CA GLY A 86 3.02 1.92 -20.11
C GLY A 86 1.74 2.05 -19.28
N PHE A 87 1.33 3.28 -18.98
CA PHE A 87 0.12 3.53 -18.20
C PHE A 87 -1.15 3.17 -18.97
N THR A 88 -1.21 3.41 -20.28
CA THR A 88 -2.32 2.96 -21.11
C THR A 88 -2.40 1.44 -21.16
N ALA A 89 -1.26 0.75 -21.29
CA ALA A 89 -1.23 -0.71 -21.22
C ALA A 89 -1.76 -1.23 -19.87
N LEU A 90 -1.36 -0.58 -18.77
CA LEU A 90 -1.85 -0.90 -17.43
C LEU A 90 -3.36 -0.65 -17.31
N PHE A 91 -3.86 0.46 -17.84
CA PHE A 91 -5.28 0.84 -17.81
C PHE A 91 -6.17 -0.12 -18.62
N ILE A 92 -5.67 -0.63 -19.75
CA ILE A 92 -6.32 -1.68 -20.54
C ILE A 92 -6.26 -3.03 -19.82
N ALA A 93 -5.20 -3.29 -19.05
CA ALA A 93 -5.04 -4.54 -18.30
C ALA A 93 -5.92 -4.62 -17.05
N ILE A 94 -6.51 -3.51 -16.58
CA ILE A 94 -7.31 -3.45 -15.34
C ILE A 94 -8.36 -4.56 -15.20
N PRO A 95 -9.17 -4.91 -16.21
CA PRO A 95 -10.16 -5.99 -16.08
C PRO A 95 -9.52 -7.32 -15.72
N PHE A 96 -8.35 -7.60 -16.30
CA PHE A 96 -7.57 -8.81 -16.00
C PHE A 96 -6.89 -8.72 -14.63
N LEU A 97 -6.36 -7.55 -14.25
CA LEU A 97 -5.73 -7.34 -12.94
C LEU A 97 -6.73 -7.50 -11.79
N LEU A 98 -7.91 -6.90 -11.91
CA LEU A 98 -8.98 -7.03 -10.93
C LEU A 98 -9.50 -8.47 -10.85
N TYR A 99 -9.66 -9.15 -12.00
CA TYR A 99 -9.93 -10.59 -11.99
C TYR A 99 -8.90 -11.36 -11.17
N GLN A 100 -7.62 -11.09 -11.40
CA GLN A 100 -6.52 -11.82 -10.80
C GLN A 100 -6.41 -11.55 -9.29
N LEU A 101 -6.67 -10.30 -8.88
CA LEU A 101 -6.73 -9.83 -7.49
C LEU A 101 -7.91 -10.47 -6.74
N TRP A 102 -9.12 -10.34 -7.26
CA TRP A 102 -10.31 -10.85 -6.58
C TRP A 102 -10.34 -12.37 -6.53
N ALA A 103 -9.91 -13.06 -7.58
CA ALA A 103 -9.82 -14.50 -7.53
C ALA A 103 -8.79 -14.99 -6.49
N PHE A 104 -7.85 -14.14 -6.03
CA PHE A 104 -6.84 -14.48 -5.01
C PHE A 104 -7.38 -14.27 -3.60
N ILE A 105 -8.21 -13.24 -3.42
CA ILE A 105 -8.88 -12.93 -2.16
C ILE A 105 -10.10 -13.85 -1.93
N ALA A 106 -10.71 -14.36 -3.01
CA ALA A 106 -11.93 -15.15 -2.95
C ALA A 106 -11.81 -16.69 -2.77
N PRO A 107 -10.66 -17.36 -2.50
CA PRO A 107 -10.67 -18.82 -2.32
C PRO A 107 -11.56 -19.25 -1.12
N GLY A 108 -11.85 -18.35 -0.17
CA GLY A 108 -12.77 -18.60 0.94
C GLY A 108 -14.27 -18.38 0.64
N LEU A 109 -14.63 -17.70 -0.45
CA LEU A 109 -16.01 -17.25 -0.66
C LEU A 109 -16.91 -18.26 -1.40
N TYR A 110 -16.34 -19.20 -2.18
CA TYR A 110 -17.12 -19.95 -3.17
C TYR A 110 -16.66 -21.39 -3.43
N GLN A 111 -16.55 -22.23 -2.40
CA GLN A 111 -16.47 -23.67 -2.67
C GLN A 111 -17.74 -24.22 -3.37
N HIS A 112 -18.85 -23.47 -3.37
CA HIS A 112 -20.14 -23.93 -3.94
C HIS A 112 -20.78 -23.01 -4.99
N GLU A 113 -20.31 -21.77 -5.23
CA GLU A 113 -21.02 -20.82 -6.11
C GLU A 113 -20.10 -19.91 -6.96
N ARG A 114 -19.23 -20.52 -7.77
CA ARG A 114 -18.28 -19.88 -8.71
C ARG A 114 -18.88 -18.75 -9.61
N LYS A 115 -20.21 -18.66 -9.68
CA LYS A 115 -20.98 -17.71 -10.49
C LYS A 115 -20.90 -16.26 -9.99
N MET A 116 -20.62 -16.01 -8.72
CA MET A 116 -20.61 -14.65 -8.16
C MET A 116 -19.28 -13.89 -8.33
N ILE A 117 -18.17 -14.57 -8.68
CA ILE A 117 -16.92 -13.89 -9.06
C ILE A 117 -17.11 -13.05 -10.33
N VAL A 118 -17.92 -13.52 -11.28
CA VAL A 118 -18.16 -12.83 -12.56
C VAL A 118 -18.83 -11.46 -12.37
N PRO A 119 -19.99 -11.33 -11.69
CA PRO A 119 -20.59 -10.03 -11.46
C PRO A 119 -19.71 -9.12 -10.61
N LEU A 120 -18.94 -9.66 -9.65
CA LEU A 120 -17.98 -8.90 -8.84
C LEU A 120 -16.86 -8.27 -9.70
N VAL A 121 -16.24 -9.07 -10.57
CA VAL A 121 -15.17 -8.60 -11.47
C VAL A 121 -15.70 -7.62 -12.51
N PHE A 122 -16.91 -7.86 -13.02
CA PHE A 122 -17.55 -6.93 -13.94
C PHE A 122 -17.89 -5.60 -13.26
N SER A 123 -18.49 -5.64 -12.05
CA SER A 123 -18.86 -4.43 -11.31
C SER A 123 -17.64 -3.63 -10.88
N SER A 124 -16.57 -4.28 -10.42
CA SER A 124 -15.30 -3.62 -10.08
C SER A 124 -14.68 -2.96 -11.30
N THR A 125 -14.51 -3.70 -12.39
CA THR A 125 -14.01 -3.14 -13.66
C THR A 125 -14.81 -1.92 -14.11
N ALA A 126 -16.15 -1.98 -14.05
CA ALA A 126 -17.00 -0.84 -14.36
C ALA A 126 -16.79 0.33 -13.39
N LEU A 127 -16.73 0.06 -12.08
CA LEU A 127 -16.47 1.08 -11.06
C LEU A 127 -15.11 1.75 -11.22
N PHE A 128 -14.06 0.99 -11.55
CA PHE A 128 -12.74 1.56 -11.83
C PHE A 128 -12.79 2.56 -12.98
N TYR A 129 -13.42 2.20 -14.10
CA TYR A 129 -13.55 3.12 -15.24
C TYR A 129 -14.47 4.30 -14.94
N ILE A 130 -15.52 4.12 -14.13
CA ILE A 130 -16.35 5.22 -13.63
C ILE A 130 -15.52 6.14 -12.72
N GLY A 131 -14.65 5.60 -11.87
CA GLY A 131 -13.75 6.35 -11.01
C GLY A 131 -12.71 7.15 -11.81
N ALA A 132 -12.13 6.53 -12.83
CA ALA A 132 -11.24 7.23 -13.77
C ALA A 132 -11.97 8.34 -14.54
N ALA A 133 -13.21 8.09 -14.98
CA ALA A 133 -14.03 9.11 -15.61
C ALA A 133 -14.39 10.24 -14.62
N PHE A 134 -14.69 9.91 -13.36
CA PHE A 134 -14.95 10.88 -12.31
C PHE A 134 -13.73 11.77 -12.06
N ALA A 135 -12.53 11.21 -12.03
CA ALA A 135 -11.29 11.99 -11.93
C ALA A 135 -11.17 13.00 -13.09
N TYR A 136 -11.42 12.58 -14.33
CA TYR A 136 -11.34 13.44 -15.50
C TYR A 136 -12.42 14.54 -15.53
N PHE A 137 -13.69 14.17 -15.29
CA PHE A 137 -14.82 15.09 -15.49
C PHE A 137 -15.16 15.94 -14.26
N ALA A 138 -14.96 15.43 -13.05
CA ALA A 138 -15.31 16.15 -11.82
C ALA A 138 -14.07 16.74 -11.15
N VAL A 139 -12.99 15.96 -11.03
CA VAL A 139 -11.86 16.35 -10.20
C VAL A 139 -10.90 17.31 -10.91
N PHE A 140 -10.56 17.06 -12.18
CA PHE A 140 -9.66 17.95 -12.92
C PHE A 140 -10.16 19.40 -13.01
N PRO A 141 -11.44 19.69 -13.36
CA PRO A 141 -11.91 21.07 -13.41
C PRO A 141 -11.79 21.79 -12.07
N VAL A 142 -11.99 21.08 -10.96
CA VAL A 142 -11.87 21.63 -9.61
C VAL A 142 -10.41 21.98 -9.32
N VAL A 143 -9.50 21.03 -9.51
CA VAL A 143 -8.08 21.23 -9.20
C VAL A 143 -7.46 22.29 -10.09
N PHE A 144 -7.65 22.21 -11.41
CA PHE A 144 -7.10 23.22 -12.33
C PHE A 144 -7.80 24.58 -12.22
N GLY A 145 -9.11 24.59 -11.91
CA GLY A 145 -9.84 25.81 -11.59
C GLY A 145 -9.24 26.53 -10.38
N PHE A 146 -8.95 25.79 -9.30
CA PHE A 146 -8.28 26.34 -8.13
C PHE A 146 -6.85 26.80 -8.43
N LEU A 147 -6.04 25.95 -9.07
CA LEU A 147 -4.63 26.26 -9.39
C LEU A 147 -4.49 27.50 -10.28
N SER A 148 -5.40 27.68 -11.24
CA SER A 148 -5.40 28.86 -12.11
C SER A 148 -5.91 30.13 -11.40
N GLY A 149 -6.77 29.99 -10.39
CA GLY A 149 -7.38 31.12 -9.67
C GLY A 149 -6.54 31.70 -8.53
N VAL A 150 -5.54 30.97 -8.01
CA VAL A 150 -4.70 31.41 -6.87
C VAL A 150 -3.41 32.12 -7.31
N GLY A 151 -3.05 32.02 -8.59
CA GLY A 151 -1.85 32.66 -9.14
C GLY A 151 -1.91 34.19 -9.11
N PRO A 152 -0.79 34.90 -8.86
CA PRO A 152 -0.72 36.34 -9.08
C PRO A 152 -1.05 36.67 -10.55
N ALA A 153 -1.82 37.74 -10.78
CA ALA A 153 -2.29 38.13 -12.12
C ALA A 153 -1.16 38.35 -13.16
N ASP A 154 0.07 38.58 -12.69
CA ASP A 154 1.25 38.86 -13.52
C ASP A 154 2.13 37.62 -13.83
N VAL A 155 1.73 36.42 -13.41
CA VAL A 155 2.50 35.18 -13.65
C VAL A 155 1.78 34.30 -14.67
N SER A 156 2.42 34.02 -15.81
CA SER A 156 1.89 33.10 -16.81
C SER A 156 1.85 31.66 -16.26
N PHE A 157 0.65 31.09 -16.13
CA PHE A 157 0.47 29.69 -15.77
C PHE A 157 0.84 28.78 -16.96
N ALA A 158 2.04 28.20 -16.92
CA ALA A 158 2.52 27.24 -17.92
C ALA A 158 2.86 25.89 -17.23
N PRO A 159 1.91 24.95 -17.14
CA PRO A 159 2.17 23.66 -16.52
C PRO A 159 3.15 22.82 -17.34
N ASP A 160 4.09 22.16 -16.67
CA ASP A 160 4.99 21.19 -17.28
C ASP A 160 4.21 19.91 -17.68
N ILE A 161 4.48 19.41 -18.88
CA ILE A 161 3.77 18.25 -19.45
C ILE A 161 4.09 16.93 -18.72
N ASN A 162 5.30 16.77 -18.16
CA ASN A 162 5.66 15.60 -17.38
C ASN A 162 4.85 15.58 -16.08
N GLU A 163 4.74 16.73 -15.42
CA GLU A 163 4.01 16.81 -14.14
C GLU A 163 2.52 16.75 -14.36
N TYR A 164 2.01 17.35 -15.43
CA TYR A 164 0.63 17.17 -15.83
C TYR A 164 0.32 15.69 -16.08
N LEU A 165 1.14 14.97 -16.86
CA LEU A 165 0.91 13.57 -17.18
C LEU A 165 1.00 12.71 -15.92
N SER A 166 2.04 12.92 -15.10
CA SER A 166 2.25 12.17 -13.87
C SER A 166 1.09 12.40 -12.88
N PHE A 167 0.65 13.64 -12.73
CA PHE A 167 -0.54 13.98 -11.93
C PHE A 167 -1.79 13.29 -12.48
N THR A 168 -2.05 13.40 -13.78
CA THR A 168 -3.23 12.84 -14.46
C THR A 168 -3.32 11.33 -14.29
N VAL A 169 -2.22 10.64 -14.57
CA VAL A 169 -2.13 9.18 -14.42
C VAL A 169 -2.35 8.78 -12.97
N THR A 170 -1.67 9.45 -12.03
CA THR A 170 -1.81 9.15 -10.61
C THR A 170 -3.25 9.32 -10.17
N MET A 171 -3.93 10.38 -10.62
CA MET A 171 -5.34 10.66 -10.32
C MET A 171 -6.26 9.56 -10.87
N PHE A 172 -6.06 9.12 -12.10
CA PHE A 172 -6.89 8.06 -12.70
C PHE A 172 -6.77 6.74 -11.95
N PHE A 173 -5.55 6.34 -11.58
CA PHE A 173 -5.37 5.13 -10.79
C PHE A 173 -5.88 5.31 -9.37
N ALA A 174 -5.59 6.43 -8.71
CA ALA A 174 -6.04 6.70 -7.35
C ALA A 174 -7.56 6.67 -7.24
N PHE A 175 -8.28 7.45 -8.05
CA PHE A 175 -9.74 7.44 -8.03
C PHE A 175 -10.33 6.15 -8.57
N GLY A 176 -9.69 5.50 -9.56
CA GLY A 176 -10.08 4.17 -10.00
C GLY A 176 -10.07 3.17 -8.85
N PHE A 177 -8.99 3.12 -8.05
CA PHE A 177 -8.89 2.26 -6.87
C PHE A 177 -9.78 2.72 -5.71
N VAL A 178 -10.00 4.01 -5.51
CA VAL A 178 -10.96 4.50 -4.50
C VAL A 178 -12.38 4.07 -4.84
N PHE A 179 -12.74 4.02 -6.13
CA PHE A 179 -14.02 3.47 -6.57
C PHE A 179 -14.13 1.96 -6.39
N GLU A 180 -13.06 1.25 -6.03
CA GLU A 180 -13.11 -0.16 -5.63
C GLU A 180 -13.49 -0.35 -4.15
N VAL A 181 -13.48 0.72 -3.34
CA VAL A 181 -13.86 0.65 -1.92
C VAL A 181 -15.24 0.01 -1.69
N PRO A 182 -16.32 0.36 -2.45
CA PRO A 182 -17.61 -0.29 -2.29
C PRO A 182 -17.55 -1.80 -2.53
N VAL A 183 -16.77 -2.24 -3.53
CA VAL A 183 -16.61 -3.66 -3.86
C VAL A 183 -15.87 -4.38 -2.75
N ALA A 184 -14.79 -3.79 -2.24
CA ALA A 184 -14.03 -4.32 -1.12
C ALA A 184 -14.91 -4.47 0.14
N VAL A 185 -15.69 -3.44 0.49
CA VAL A 185 -16.60 -3.46 1.64
C VAL A 185 -17.67 -4.55 1.47
N VAL A 186 -18.30 -4.64 0.30
CA VAL A 186 -19.28 -5.69 0.01
C VAL A 186 -18.64 -7.06 0.16
N LEU A 187 -17.43 -7.26 -0.37
CA LEU A 187 -16.73 -8.53 -0.28
C LEU A 187 -16.45 -8.92 1.17
N LEU A 188 -15.96 -7.98 2.00
CA LEU A 188 -15.69 -8.20 3.43
C LEU A 188 -16.94 -8.62 4.21
N ILE A 189 -18.10 -8.03 3.88
CA ILE A 189 -19.39 -8.39 4.47
C ILE A 189 -19.82 -9.78 4.01
N LEU A 190 -19.66 -10.11 2.72
CA LEU A 190 -20.09 -11.40 2.17
C LEU A 190 -19.25 -12.59 2.67
N ILE A 191 -17.95 -12.39 2.90
CA ILE A 191 -17.09 -13.42 3.51
C ILE A 191 -17.30 -13.54 5.03
N GLY A 192 -18.04 -12.61 5.64
CA GLY A 192 -18.30 -12.60 7.08
C GLY A 192 -17.13 -12.11 7.96
N VAL A 193 -16.11 -11.47 7.38
CA VAL A 193 -14.97 -10.94 8.17
C VAL A 193 -15.36 -9.70 8.96
N VAL A 194 -16.33 -8.92 8.47
CA VAL A 194 -16.82 -7.72 9.15
C VAL A 194 -18.33 -7.60 8.99
N THR A 195 -19.04 -7.25 10.06
CA THR A 195 -20.48 -6.99 10.00
C THR A 195 -20.77 -5.57 9.48
N PRO A 196 -21.91 -5.34 8.82
CA PRO A 196 -22.33 -3.98 8.42
C PRO A 196 -22.42 -2.99 9.58
N GLN A 197 -22.61 -3.49 10.81
CA GLN A 197 -22.66 -2.71 12.05
C GLN A 197 -21.26 -2.25 12.45
N GLN A 198 -20.28 -3.16 12.47
CA GLN A 198 -18.87 -2.82 12.75
C GLN A 198 -18.30 -1.78 11.76
N LEU A 199 -18.65 -1.90 10.47
CA LEU A 199 -18.28 -0.88 9.47
C LEU A 199 -18.99 0.45 9.70
N ALA A 200 -20.23 0.43 10.19
CA ALA A 200 -20.99 1.65 10.49
C ALA A 200 -20.45 2.37 11.75
N GLU A 201 -19.93 1.65 12.74
CA GLU A 201 -19.28 2.26 13.91
C GLU A 201 -17.95 2.93 13.53
N LYS A 202 -17.23 2.36 12.56
CA LYS A 202 -15.93 2.87 12.09
C LYS A 202 -16.01 4.00 11.04
N ARG A 203 -17.18 4.64 10.85
CA ARG A 203 -17.37 5.77 9.92
C ARG A 203 -16.37 6.90 10.12
N ARG A 204 -16.01 7.20 11.37
CA ARG A 204 -15.03 8.25 11.70
C ARG A 204 -13.67 8.02 11.03
N TYR A 205 -13.23 6.75 10.94
CA TYR A 205 -11.98 6.38 10.28
C TYR A 205 -12.09 6.49 8.76
N ALA A 206 -13.22 6.09 8.18
CA ALA A 206 -13.46 6.25 6.74
C ALA A 206 -13.45 7.73 6.31
N ILE A 207 -14.03 8.61 7.13
CA ILE A 207 -13.99 10.06 6.90
C ILE A 207 -12.55 10.58 6.97
N LEU A 208 -11.78 10.18 7.99
CA LEU A 208 -10.37 10.56 8.12
C LEU A 208 -9.56 10.13 6.88
N VAL A 209 -9.70 8.88 6.45
CA VAL A 209 -9.02 8.37 5.23
C VAL A 209 -9.44 9.15 3.99
N ALA A 210 -10.73 9.49 3.85
CA ALA A 210 -11.21 10.31 2.73
C ALA A 210 -10.56 11.71 2.72
N PHE A 211 -10.38 12.33 3.89
CA PHE A 211 -9.67 13.61 3.99
C PHE A 211 -8.18 13.52 3.72
N ILE A 212 -7.53 12.42 4.12
CA ILE A 212 -6.11 12.15 3.82
C ILE A 212 -5.91 11.98 2.32
N ILE A 213 -6.76 11.17 1.67
CA ILE A 213 -6.78 11.03 0.21
C ILE A 213 -6.98 12.39 -0.45
N GLY A 214 -7.95 13.17 0.05
CA GLY A 214 -8.15 14.55 -0.38
C GLY A 214 -6.88 15.38 -0.31
N ALA A 215 -6.21 15.40 0.85
CA ALA A 215 -4.99 16.17 1.07
C ALA A 215 -3.79 15.73 0.21
N ILE A 216 -3.72 14.46 -0.19
CA ILE A 216 -2.65 13.96 -1.08
C ILE A 216 -2.86 14.45 -2.52
N PHE A 217 -4.13 14.50 -2.97
CA PHE A 217 -4.47 14.76 -4.37
C PHE A 217 -4.84 16.20 -4.69
N THR A 218 -5.20 17.01 -3.69
CA THR A 218 -5.32 18.46 -3.82
C THR A 218 -4.14 19.17 -3.16
N PRO A 219 -3.76 20.36 -3.66
CA PRO A 219 -2.96 21.31 -2.88
C PRO A 219 -3.60 21.56 -1.49
N PRO A 220 -2.93 22.27 -0.56
CA PRO A 220 -3.50 22.63 0.75
C PRO A 220 -4.63 23.67 0.63
N ASP A 221 -5.73 23.25 -0.02
CA ASP A 221 -6.97 23.99 -0.22
C ASP A 221 -8.12 23.23 0.45
N ILE A 222 -8.72 23.88 1.44
CA ILE A 222 -9.79 23.29 2.24
C ILE A 222 -11.00 23.00 1.35
N LEU A 223 -11.37 23.92 0.44
CA LEU A 223 -12.61 23.75 -0.33
C LEU A 223 -12.53 22.56 -1.29
N SER A 224 -11.45 22.46 -2.07
CA SER A 224 -11.22 21.35 -3.00
C SER A 224 -11.03 20.04 -2.25
N GLN A 225 -10.36 20.05 -1.09
CA GLN A 225 -10.20 18.85 -0.26
C GLN A 225 -11.56 18.30 0.22
N PHE A 226 -12.45 19.16 0.73
CA PHE A 226 -13.79 18.74 1.14
C PHE A 226 -14.62 18.22 -0.04
N MET A 227 -14.57 18.90 -1.18
CA MET A 227 -15.33 18.52 -2.37
C MET A 227 -14.89 17.16 -2.95
N MET A 228 -13.63 16.77 -2.74
CA MET A 228 -13.14 15.43 -3.09
C MET A 228 -13.39 14.38 -2.00
N ALA A 229 -13.28 14.75 -0.72
CA ALA A 229 -13.49 13.80 0.39
C ALA A 229 -14.94 13.30 0.48
N ILE A 230 -15.92 14.15 0.18
CA ILE A 230 -17.36 13.79 0.21
C ILE A 230 -17.68 12.61 -0.73
N PRO A 231 -17.27 12.61 -2.01
CA PRO A 231 -17.40 11.45 -2.90
C PRO A 231 -16.81 10.15 -2.34
N VAL A 232 -15.63 10.22 -1.74
CA VAL A 232 -14.96 9.03 -1.17
C VAL A 232 -15.75 8.47 0.01
N TRP A 233 -16.22 9.34 0.91
CA TRP A 233 -17.09 8.95 2.01
C TRP A 233 -18.42 8.36 1.52
N PHE A 234 -19.01 8.94 0.47
CA PHE A 234 -20.22 8.42 -0.15
C PHE A 234 -20.04 7.00 -0.71
N LEU A 235 -18.90 6.73 -1.34
CA LEU A 235 -18.57 5.38 -1.85
C LEU A 235 -18.47 4.36 -0.72
N TYR A 236 -17.84 4.72 0.39
CA TYR A 236 -17.79 3.87 1.57
C TYR A 236 -19.20 3.52 2.07
N GLU A 237 -20.08 4.51 2.16
CA GLU A 237 -21.47 4.30 2.59
C GLU A 237 -22.25 3.43 1.61
N LEU A 238 -22.07 3.66 0.32
CA LEU A 238 -22.67 2.86 -0.74
C LEU A 238 -22.27 1.39 -0.61
N GLY A 239 -21.01 1.11 -0.28
CA GLY A 239 -20.51 -0.24 0.00
C GLY A 239 -21.26 -0.92 1.14
N ILE A 240 -21.44 -0.23 2.27
CA ILE A 240 -22.16 -0.75 3.44
C ILE A 240 -23.63 -1.05 3.09
N VAL A 241 -24.29 -0.13 2.40
CA VAL A 241 -25.70 -0.28 2.01
C VAL A 241 -25.91 -1.46 1.06
N ILE A 242 -25.06 -1.58 0.03
CA ILE A 242 -25.10 -2.70 -0.92
C ILE A 242 -24.82 -4.01 -0.19
N GLY A 243 -23.78 -4.06 0.67
CA GLY A 243 -23.43 -5.25 1.43
C GLY A 243 -24.58 -5.74 2.31
N ARG A 244 -25.25 -4.82 3.02
CA ARG A 244 -26.44 -5.12 3.83
C ARG A 244 -27.61 -5.66 2.99
N LEU A 245 -27.84 -5.09 1.81
CA LEU A 245 -28.90 -5.55 0.90
C LEU A 245 -28.62 -6.96 0.36
N LEU A 246 -27.37 -7.26 0.00
CA LEU A 246 -26.96 -8.57 -0.50
C LEU A 246 -27.03 -9.64 0.59
N LEU A 247 -26.56 -9.33 1.80
CA LEU A 247 -26.61 -10.25 2.95
C LEU A 247 -28.06 -10.65 3.29
N ARG A 248 -29.01 -9.69 3.23
CA ARG A 248 -30.45 -9.96 3.42
C ARG A 248 -31.03 -10.89 2.36
N ARG A 249 -30.51 -10.85 1.13
CA ARG A 249 -30.96 -11.72 0.03
C ARG A 249 -30.42 -13.15 0.14
N GLN A 250 -29.29 -13.35 0.80
CA GLN A 250 -28.65 -14.67 0.95
C GLN A 250 -29.15 -15.47 2.17
N GLY A 251 -30.06 -14.94 2.98
CA GLY A 251 -30.68 -15.70 4.07
C GLY A 251 -29.80 -15.85 5.31
N GLY A 252 -29.04 -14.82 5.68
CA GLY A 252 -28.59 -14.61 7.06
C GLY A 252 -27.71 -15.69 7.68
N THR A 253 -26.81 -16.32 6.93
CA THR A 253 -25.74 -17.11 7.55
C THR A 253 -24.60 -16.18 7.95
N VAL A 254 -24.86 -15.35 8.97
CA VAL A 254 -23.78 -14.80 9.78
C VAL A 254 -23.29 -15.99 10.60
N LEU A 255 -22.08 -16.45 10.36
CA LEU A 255 -21.44 -17.38 11.30
C LEU A 255 -21.39 -16.65 12.64
N PRO A 256 -21.95 -17.20 13.73
CA PRO A 256 -21.85 -16.60 15.04
C PRO A 256 -20.36 -16.36 15.31
N THR A 257 -19.98 -15.09 15.39
CA THR A 257 -18.79 -14.73 16.14
C THR A 257 -19.25 -14.75 17.59
N ASP A 258 -18.41 -15.23 18.52
CA ASP A 258 -18.78 -15.50 19.92
C ASP A 258 -19.25 -14.26 20.74
N ASP A 259 -19.50 -13.12 20.09
CA ASP A 259 -19.84 -11.81 20.65
C ASP A 259 -21.29 -11.34 20.41
N ASP A 260 -22.17 -12.12 19.74
CA ASP A 260 -23.59 -11.72 19.56
C ASP A 260 -24.52 -12.40 20.59
N PRO A 261 -25.37 -11.65 21.35
CA PRO A 261 -26.34 -12.22 22.26
C PRO A 261 -27.49 -12.89 21.49
N ASP A 262 -27.72 -14.17 21.81
CA ASP A 262 -28.73 -15.06 21.22
C ASP A 262 -30.13 -14.41 21.11
N PRO A 263 -30.70 -14.23 19.90
CA PRO A 263 -32.07 -13.81 19.75
C PRO A 263 -32.99 -15.01 19.95
N ALA A 264 -33.44 -15.18 21.19
CA ALA A 264 -34.56 -15.99 21.65
C ALA A 264 -35.37 -16.73 20.55
N GLY A 265 -35.27 -18.07 20.55
CA GLY A 265 -36.10 -18.94 19.73
C GLY A 265 -37.62 -18.80 20.01
N PRO A 266 -38.49 -19.17 19.05
CA PRO A 266 -39.93 -18.97 19.17
C PRO A 266 -40.55 -19.90 20.22
N SER A 267 -41.15 -19.31 21.24
CA SER A 267 -41.91 -20.01 22.28
C SER A 267 -43.20 -20.63 21.72
N ALA A 268 -43.36 -21.92 21.98
CA ALA A 268 -44.63 -22.65 21.78
C ALA A 268 -45.67 -22.22 22.83
N PRO A 269 -46.98 -22.32 22.55
CA PRO A 269 -48.01 -21.96 23.51
C PRO A 269 -48.33 -23.15 24.43
N SER A 270 -48.40 -22.92 25.72
CA SER A 270 -48.99 -23.85 26.68
C SER A 270 -49.90 -23.08 27.63
N ASP A 271 -51.19 -23.32 27.48
CA ASP A 271 -52.24 -23.08 28.48
C ASP A 271 -51.97 -23.92 29.74
N ASP A 272 -52.30 -23.40 30.93
CA ASP A 272 -53.23 -24.01 31.92
C ASP A 272 -53.03 -23.45 33.36
N ASP A 273 -54.12 -23.58 34.13
CA ASP A 273 -54.59 -22.89 35.34
C ASP A 273 -53.82 -23.03 36.68
N GLY A 274 -54.07 -22.09 37.60
CA GLY A 274 -54.20 -22.37 39.05
C GLY A 274 -53.31 -21.60 40.05
N PRO A 275 -53.84 -21.06 41.18
CA PRO A 275 -53.10 -20.14 42.07
C PRO A 275 -52.64 -20.76 43.40
N SER A 276 -51.45 -20.43 43.90
CA SER A 276 -51.16 -20.44 45.36
C SER A 276 -49.84 -19.77 45.77
N SER A 277 -49.97 -18.85 46.74
CA SER A 277 -49.11 -18.60 47.91
C SER A 277 -47.62 -18.30 47.77
N GLY A 278 -47.26 -17.03 48.00
CA GLY A 278 -46.56 -16.56 49.22
C GLY A 278 -45.18 -17.11 49.56
N GLY A 279 -44.15 -16.26 49.48
CA GLY A 279 -42.85 -16.48 50.12
C GLY A 279 -41.73 -15.51 49.72
N SER A 280 -41.60 -14.42 50.49
CA SER A 280 -40.35 -13.79 50.96
C SER A 280 -39.12 -13.65 50.04
N SER A 281 -38.81 -12.42 49.62
CA SER A 281 -37.59 -11.64 49.99
C SER A 281 -37.12 -10.65 48.90
N PRO A 282 -36.42 -9.56 49.29
CA PRO A 282 -36.35 -8.32 48.52
C PRO A 282 -35.07 -8.17 47.67
N SER A 283 -35.17 -7.31 46.67
CA SER A 283 -34.07 -6.50 46.09
C SER A 283 -33.02 -7.22 45.24
N ALA A 284 -33.40 -7.48 43.99
CA ALA A 284 -32.48 -7.55 42.86
C ALA A 284 -31.86 -6.17 42.60
N ARG A 285 -30.66 -5.92 43.15
CA ARG A 285 -29.75 -4.84 42.75
C ARG A 285 -28.33 -5.17 43.24
N GLN A 286 -27.73 -6.21 42.68
CA GLN A 286 -26.28 -6.48 42.72
C GLN A 286 -26.01 -7.79 41.98
N ALA A 287 -25.86 -7.70 40.65
CA ALA A 287 -25.18 -8.69 39.79
C ALA A 287 -25.38 -8.25 38.33
N ALA A 288 -24.83 -7.09 37.97
CA ALA A 288 -24.78 -6.60 36.59
C ALA A 288 -23.59 -5.65 36.46
N THR A 289 -22.40 -6.19 36.71
CA THR A 289 -21.14 -5.54 36.33
C THR A 289 -20.11 -6.65 36.27
N GLU A 290 -19.95 -7.25 35.10
CA GLU A 290 -18.76 -8.00 34.66
C GLU A 290 -19.11 -8.70 33.35
N ARG A 291 -18.94 -7.96 32.24
CA ARG A 291 -18.40 -8.41 30.95
C ARG A 291 -18.62 -7.33 29.90
N ASP A 292 -17.73 -6.35 29.92
CA ASP A 292 -17.35 -5.54 28.77
C ASP A 292 -15.83 -5.76 28.64
N GLU A 293 -15.40 -6.73 27.83
CA GLU A 293 -14.01 -6.70 27.33
C GLU A 293 -14.02 -5.93 26.02
N ASP A 294 -14.13 -4.61 26.15
CA ASP A 294 -13.86 -3.67 25.07
C ASP A 294 -12.37 -3.79 24.71
N PHE A 295 -12.07 -4.17 23.47
CA PHE A 295 -10.68 -4.29 23.00
C PHE A 295 -10.06 -2.89 22.98
N ASP A 296 -9.30 -2.58 24.02
CA ASP A 296 -8.70 -1.27 24.26
C ASP A 296 -7.56 -1.00 23.26
N PHE A 297 -7.93 -0.36 22.15
CA PHE A 297 -7.00 0.08 21.11
C PHE A 297 -5.92 1.01 21.64
N ASP A 298 -6.19 1.80 22.69
CA ASP A 298 -5.19 2.69 23.26
C ASP A 298 -4.12 1.88 23.99
N ARG A 299 -4.53 0.85 24.75
CA ARG A 299 -3.60 -0.08 25.39
C ARG A 299 -2.76 -0.88 24.39
N ALA A 300 -3.37 -1.38 23.32
CA ALA A 300 -2.66 -2.12 22.29
C ALA A 300 -1.65 -1.24 21.53
N PHE A 301 -1.99 0.03 21.29
CA PHE A 301 -1.08 0.97 20.63
C PHE A 301 0.09 1.34 21.54
N GLU A 302 -0.17 1.60 22.82
CA GLU A 302 0.90 1.84 23.80
C GLU A 302 1.82 0.64 24.00
N GLU A 303 1.32 -0.59 23.86
CA GLU A 303 2.12 -1.81 23.96
C GLU A 303 3.08 -1.95 22.76
N ILE A 304 2.59 -1.69 21.54
CA ILE A 304 3.43 -1.67 20.33
C ILE A 304 4.48 -0.55 20.39
N GLU A 305 4.11 0.64 20.89
CA GLU A 305 5.04 1.77 21.00
C GLU A 305 6.12 1.52 22.06
N ARG A 306 5.77 0.86 23.18
CA ARG A 306 6.74 0.39 24.19
C ARG A 306 7.65 -0.71 23.65
N GLU A 307 7.13 -1.65 22.88
CA GLU A 307 7.96 -2.67 22.23
C GLU A 307 8.95 -2.03 21.26
N GLN A 308 8.51 -1.09 20.42
CA GLN A 308 9.40 -0.37 19.50
C GLN A 308 10.46 0.44 20.25
N GLN A 309 10.09 1.18 21.29
CA GLN A 309 11.07 1.92 22.11
C GLN A 309 12.06 0.99 22.82
N SER A 310 11.62 -0.17 23.29
CA SER A 310 12.51 -1.16 23.91
C SER A 310 13.51 -1.76 22.92
N LEU A 311 13.10 -1.94 21.66
CA LEU A 311 13.97 -2.44 20.60
C LEU A 311 14.99 -1.38 20.17
N ASP A 312 14.57 -0.11 20.07
CA ASP A 312 15.47 1.00 19.79
C ASP A 312 16.50 1.20 20.91
N ASP A 313 16.09 1.15 22.18
CA ASP A 313 17.00 1.23 23.34
C ASP A 313 17.97 0.03 23.40
N THR A 314 17.50 -1.16 23.04
CA THR A 314 18.35 -2.36 22.99
C THR A 314 19.37 -2.26 21.85
N ALA A 315 18.95 -1.79 20.67
CA ALA A 315 19.83 -1.55 19.54
C ALA A 315 20.88 -0.47 19.84
N LEU A 316 20.50 0.60 20.55
CA LEU A 316 21.42 1.64 21.00
C LEU A 316 22.44 1.12 22.02
N ARG A 317 22.03 0.23 22.94
CA ARG A 317 22.94 -0.41 23.90
C ARG A 317 23.89 -1.40 23.23
N GLU A 318 23.43 -2.17 22.26
CA GLU A 318 24.32 -3.04 21.48
C GLU A 318 25.32 -2.23 20.63
N ALA A 319 24.89 -1.10 20.07
CA ALA A 319 25.80 -0.20 19.36
C ALA A 319 26.86 0.40 20.30
N ALA A 320 26.46 0.87 21.48
CA ALA A 320 27.38 1.41 22.48
C ALA A 320 28.35 0.35 23.03
N ALA A 321 27.89 -0.88 23.26
CA ALA A 321 28.74 -1.99 23.69
C ALA A 321 29.77 -2.40 22.62
N ARG A 322 29.41 -2.33 21.33
CA ARG A 322 30.36 -2.57 20.22
C ARG A 322 31.43 -1.48 20.12
N ASP A 323 31.08 -0.24 20.43
CA ASP A 323 32.03 0.87 20.47
C ASP A 323 32.98 0.75 21.68
N GLU A 324 32.48 0.32 22.84
CA GLU A 324 33.30 0.03 24.03
C GLU A 324 34.23 -1.18 23.83
N GLU A 325 33.76 -2.27 23.22
CA GLU A 325 34.61 -3.43 22.86
C GLU A 325 35.68 -3.04 21.83
N ALA A 326 35.37 -2.15 20.88
CA ALA A 326 36.34 -1.65 19.91
C ALA A 326 37.41 -0.75 20.54
N ASP A 327 37.07 0.04 21.56
CA ASP A 327 38.01 0.85 22.33
C ASP A 327 38.86 -0.01 23.30
N GLU A 328 38.32 -1.09 23.88
CA GLU A 328 39.09 -2.04 24.70
C GLU A 328 40.09 -2.85 23.85
N ASP A 329 39.71 -3.31 22.66
CA ASP A 329 40.61 -4.00 21.72
C ASP A 329 41.74 -3.07 21.20
N ALA A 330 41.46 -1.78 21.06
CA ALA A 330 42.46 -0.77 20.73
C ALA A 330 43.42 -0.49 21.92
N ALA A 331 42.91 -0.49 23.15
CA ALA A 331 43.70 -0.26 24.36
C ALA A 331 44.61 -1.45 24.74
N ASP A 332 44.20 -2.69 24.43
CA ASP A 332 45.02 -3.88 24.72
C ASP A 332 46.17 -4.09 23.71
N GLN A 333 46.11 -3.46 22.53
CA GLN A 333 47.24 -3.39 21.59
C GLN A 333 48.35 -2.40 22.01
N GLU A 334 48.10 -1.48 22.94
CA GLU A 334 49.08 -0.47 23.38
C GLU A 334 49.83 -0.82 24.69
N ARG A 335 49.63 -1.99 25.28
CA ARG A 335 50.42 -2.40 26.46
C ARG A 335 51.86 -2.81 26.06
N PRO A 336 52.92 -2.16 26.58
CA PRO A 336 54.29 -2.46 26.17
C PRO A 336 54.77 -3.78 26.79
N GLN A 337 55.04 -4.78 25.95
CA GLN A 337 55.76 -5.98 26.35
C GLN A 337 57.21 -5.64 26.70
N THR A 338 57.50 -5.67 28.00
CA THR A 338 58.85 -5.57 28.53
C THR A 338 59.57 -6.91 28.42
N GLY A 339 60.47 -7.00 27.44
CA GLY A 339 61.77 -7.69 27.52
C GLY A 339 61.83 -9.22 27.41
N LYS A 340 62.47 -9.71 26.34
CA LYS A 340 63.70 -10.51 26.45
C LYS A 340 64.49 -10.68 25.13
N SER A 341 65.69 -10.12 25.18
CA SER A 341 66.93 -10.42 24.44
C SER A 341 67.14 -11.84 23.91
N THR A 342 67.56 -11.95 22.64
CA THR A 342 68.72 -12.74 22.09
C THR A 342 68.73 -12.54 20.56
N ARG A 343 69.65 -11.81 19.89
CA ARG A 343 71.11 -11.90 19.68
C ARG A 343 71.60 -13.04 18.75
N ASN A 344 72.23 -12.62 17.65
CA ASN A 344 73.13 -13.29 16.67
C ASN A 344 72.46 -14.15 15.56
N GLY A 345 72.95 -14.18 14.31
CA GLY A 345 74.21 -13.69 13.75
C GLY A 345 74.25 -13.73 12.21
N ALA A 346 75.35 -13.17 11.69
CA ALA A 346 75.72 -12.83 10.31
C ALA A 346 75.83 -14.00 9.30
N VAL A 347 75.86 -13.71 7.99
CA VAL A 347 76.98 -13.95 7.04
C VAL A 347 76.81 -13.11 5.75
N GLU A 348 77.97 -12.62 5.27
CA GLU A 348 78.45 -11.77 4.14
C GLU A 348 77.91 -11.85 2.67
N PRO A 349 78.38 -10.93 1.77
CA PRO A 349 77.77 -10.49 0.51
C PRO A 349 78.53 -10.90 -0.77
N GLU A 350 77.94 -10.63 -1.95
CA GLU A 350 78.56 -10.49 -3.29
C GLU A 350 77.40 -10.12 -4.27
N ASP A 351 77.49 -9.37 -5.37
CA ASP A 351 78.37 -8.33 -5.91
C ASP A 351 77.65 -7.82 -7.20
N ARG A 352 77.89 -6.56 -7.62
CA ARG A 352 77.66 -5.98 -8.97
C ARG A 352 76.23 -5.68 -9.43
N ASP A 353 75.83 -4.44 -9.69
CA ASP A 353 76.29 -3.39 -10.62
C ASP A 353 75.20 -3.24 -11.69
N ASP A 354 74.40 -2.18 -11.57
CA ASP A 354 74.16 -1.21 -12.63
C ASP A 354 73.17 -0.12 -12.15
N ALA A 355 73.67 1.11 -12.14
CA ALA A 355 72.94 2.36 -11.93
C ALA A 355 73.46 3.36 -12.99
N PRO A 356 73.00 4.63 -13.14
CA PRO A 356 71.76 5.34 -12.73
C PRO A 356 71.26 6.24 -13.92
N PRO A 357 70.85 7.53 -13.75
CA PRO A 357 69.63 8.15 -13.20
C PRO A 357 68.83 8.98 -14.27
N PRO A 358 67.71 9.68 -13.91
CA PRO A 358 66.95 10.49 -14.89
C PRO A 358 67.65 11.84 -15.17
N ARG A 359 67.48 12.37 -16.39
CA ARG A 359 67.93 13.72 -16.78
C ARG A 359 66.79 14.74 -16.73
N SER A 360 67.04 15.79 -15.96
CA SER A 360 66.47 17.14 -16.07
C SER A 360 67.29 17.99 -17.04
N THR A 361 66.62 18.76 -17.91
CA THR A 361 67.01 20.07 -18.48
C THR A 361 65.72 20.61 -19.11
N ASP A 362 65.07 21.63 -18.54
CA ASP A 362 65.32 23.06 -18.77
C ASP A 362 65.67 23.38 -20.23
N GLU A 363 64.68 23.90 -20.97
CA GLU A 363 64.91 24.87 -22.04
C GLU A 363 63.68 25.77 -22.21
N ASP A 364 63.90 27.03 -21.85
CA ASP A 364 63.08 28.21 -22.15
C ASP A 364 62.81 28.35 -23.66
N ASP A 365 61.59 28.71 -24.04
CA ASP A 365 61.37 29.78 -25.04
C ASP A 365 59.93 30.33 -24.97
N PRO A 366 59.74 31.58 -24.50
CA PRO A 366 58.50 32.31 -24.65
C PRO A 366 58.69 33.46 -25.65
N GLU A 367 58.18 33.37 -26.89
CA GLU A 367 57.83 34.57 -27.66
C GLU A 367 57.11 34.24 -28.98
N ARG A 368 55.85 34.71 -29.12
CA ARG A 368 55.50 35.71 -30.14
C ARG A 368 54.06 36.23 -30.01
N PRO A 369 53.87 37.56 -29.99
CA PRO A 369 52.58 38.22 -30.07
C PRO A 369 52.22 38.66 -31.50
N GLY A 370 50.91 38.70 -31.79
CA GLY A 370 50.21 39.78 -32.51
C GLY A 370 50.45 40.03 -34.01
N ARG A 371 49.38 39.90 -34.81
CA ARG A 371 48.94 40.70 -35.98
C ARG A 371 47.78 39.93 -36.64
N ASN A 372 46.65 40.49 -37.04
CA ASN A 372 46.22 41.86 -37.32
C ASN A 372 44.70 41.94 -37.23
#